data_AF-A0A967V1M5-F1
#
_entry.id   AF-A0A967V1M5-F1
#
_cell.length_a   1.000
_cell.length_b   1.000
_cell.length_c   1.000
_cell.angle_alpha   90.00
_cell.angle_beta   90.00
_cell.angle_gamma   90.00
#
_symmetry.space_group_name_H-M   'P 1'
#
loop_
_entity.id
_entity.type
_entity.pdbx_description
1 polymer ?
#
loop_
_entity_poly.entity_id
_entity_poly.type
_entity_poly.pdbx_seq_one_letter_code
_entity_poly.pdbx_strand_id
1 'polypeptide(L)' 'MTALATRSIGGRLRAYVALTKPRIIELLLITTVPAMVLAAGGWPGLGLVAGTVGGGALSAGGAN' A
#
# COMPACT_ATOMS: atom_id res chain seq x y z
N MET A 1 9.93 -28.72 -25.83
CA MET A 1 10.97 -27.69 -25.62
C MET A 1 10.45 -26.68 -24.61
N THR A 2 10.62 -26.95 -23.32
CA THR A 2 10.14 -26.06 -22.25
C THR A 2 11.35 -25.25 -21.78
N ALA A 3 11.57 -24.08 -22.35
CA ALA A 3 12.61 -23.18 -21.89
C ALA A 3 12.28 -22.78 -20.44
N LEU A 4 13.16 -23.14 -19.50
CA LEU A 4 13.12 -22.63 -18.13
C LEU A 4 13.31 -21.12 -18.21
N ALA A 5 12.19 -20.38 -18.26
CA ALA A 5 12.20 -18.94 -18.13
C ALA A 5 12.89 -18.62 -16.79
N THR A 6 14.11 -18.08 -16.84
CA THR A 6 14.82 -17.56 -15.69
C THR A 6 13.95 -16.47 -15.07
N ARG A 7 13.10 -16.84 -14.09
CA ARG A 7 12.26 -15.90 -13.35
C ARG A 7 13.21 -14.92 -12.66
N SER A 8 13.33 -13.71 -13.21
CA SER A 8 14.11 -12.65 -12.60
C SER A 8 13.53 -12.32 -11.22
N ILE A 9 14.41 -11.98 -10.27
CA ILE A 9 14.00 -11.56 -8.92
C ILE A 9 13.03 -10.38 -9.00
N GLY A 10 13.29 -9.43 -9.91
CA GLY A 10 12.40 -8.30 -10.18
C GLY A 10 11.00 -8.72 -10.64
N GLY A 11 10.89 -9.77 -11.47
CA GLY A 11 9.59 -10.32 -11.88
C GLY A 11 8.81 -10.94 -10.73
N ARG A 12 9.50 -11.62 -9.80
CA ARG A 12 8.87 -12.18 -8.59
C ARG A 12 8.40 -11.08 -7.64
N LEU A 13 9.21 -10.05 -7.41
CA LEU A 13 8.83 -8.90 -6.58
C LEU A 13 7.60 -8.18 -7.16
N ARG A 14 7.58 -7.92 -8.47
CA ARG A 14 6.40 -7.35 -9.15
C ARG A 14 5.16 -8.21 -9.02
N ALA A 15 5.31 -9.54 -9.08
CA ALA A 15 4.19 -10.46 -8.89
C ALA A 15 3.61 -10.38 -7.46
N TYR A 16 4.46 -10.30 -6.43
CA TYR A 16 4.01 -10.11 -5.05
C TYR A 16 3.31 -8.75 -4.85
N VAL A 17 3.85 -7.67 -5.42
CA VAL A 17 3.19 -6.34 -5.35
C VAL A 17 1.86 -6.32 -6.11
N ALA A 18 1.75 -7.04 -7.24
CA ALA A 18 0.49 -7.12 -7.97
C ALA A 18 -0.60 -7.86 -7.17
N LEU A 19 -0.23 -8.86 -6.37
CA LEU A 19 -1.17 -9.59 -5.50
C LEU A 19 -1.82 -8.69 -4.46
N THR A 20 -1.11 -7.69 -3.92
CA THR A 20 -1.66 -6.76 -2.93
C THR A 20 -2.66 -5.76 -3.53
N LYS A 21 -2.92 -5.79 -4.84
CA LYS A 21 -3.83 -4.87 -5.53
C LYS A 21 -3.59 -3.40 -5.14
N PRO A 22 -2.43 -2.81 -5.44
CA PRO A 22 -1.99 -1.51 -4.91
C PRO A 22 -2.99 -0.37 -5.17
N ARG A 23 -3.68 -0.41 -6.31
CA ARG A 23 -4.73 0.54 -6.66
C ARG A 23 -5.90 0.52 -5.66
N ILE A 24 -6.30 -0.65 -5.18
CA ILE A 24 -7.38 -0.79 -4.21
C ILE A 24 -6.93 -0.23 -2.86
N ILE A 25 -5.73 -0.59 -2.40
CA ILE A 25 -5.16 -0.10 -1.14
C ILE A 25 -5.05 1.44 -1.16
N GLU A 26 -4.57 2.02 -2.25
CA GLU A 26 -4.50 3.49 -2.42
C GLU A 26 -5.88 4.14 -2.34
N LEU A 27 -6.86 3.60 -3.07
CA LEU A 27 -8.24 4.09 -3.06
C LEU A 27 -8.91 3.96 -1.69
N LEU A 28 -8.51 2.99 -0.87
CA LEU A 28 -8.96 2.88 0.52
C LEU A 28 -8.30 3.96 1.39
N LEU A 29 -6.97 4.11 1.30
CA LEU A 29 -6.18 5.00 2.16
C LEU A 29 -6.38 6.49 1.85
N ILE A 30 -6.76 6.84 0.61
CA ILE A 30 -6.93 8.26 0.25
C ILE A 30 -8.03 8.96 1.05
N THR A 31 -8.99 8.19 1.60
CA THR A 31 -10.03 8.72 2.49
C THR A 31 -9.56 8.91 3.94
N THR A 32 -8.46 8.24 4.32
CA THR A 32 -7.93 8.28 5.70
C THR A 32 -7.30 9.63 6.02
N VAL A 33 -6.50 10.19 5.11
CA VAL A 33 -5.79 11.45 5.35
C VAL A 33 -6.77 12.63 5.54
N PRO A 34 -7.79 12.84 4.68
CA PRO A 34 -8.80 13.87 4.92
C PRO A 34 -9.54 13.68 6.26
N ALA A 35 -9.89 12.45 6.64
CA ALA A 35 -10.54 12.18 7.92
C ALA A 35 -9.66 12.57 9.12
N MET A 36 -8.34 12.32 9.04
CA MET A 36 -7.40 12.73 10.09
C MET A 36 -7.30 14.26 10.19
N VAL A 37 -7.29 14.97 9.06
CA VAL A 37 -7.26 16.45 9.05
C VAL A 37 -8.52 17.04 9.68
N LEU A 38 -9.69 16.50 9.32
CA LEU A 38 -10.97 16.92 9.90
C LEU A 38 -11.02 16.64 11.41
N ALA A 39 -10.58 15.45 11.84
CA ALA A 39 -10.56 15.07 13.26
C ALA A 39 -9.59 15.92 14.10
N ALA A 40 -8.45 16.32 13.53
CA ALA A 40 -7.47 17.16 14.20
C ALA A 40 -7.81 18.66 14.15
N GLY A 41 -8.81 19.07 13.34
CA GLY A 41 -9.10 20.49 13.10
C GLY A 41 -7.97 21.24 12.38
N GLY A 42 -7.12 20.53 11.64
CA GLY A 42 -5.89 21.05 11.06
C GLY A 42 -4.96 19.94 10.58
N TRP A 43 -3.72 20.27 10.22
CA TRP A 43 -2.76 19.25 9.77
C TRP A 43 -2.24 18.42 10.96
N PRO A 44 -2.43 17.09 10.96
CA PRO A 44 -2.13 16.24 12.11
C PRO A 44 -0.62 15.90 12.27
N GLY A 45 0.22 16.34 11.33
CA GLY A 45 1.67 16.10 11.33
C GLY A 45 2.09 14.97 10.39
N LEU A 46 3.21 15.17 9.68
CA LEU A 46 3.66 14.28 8.60
C LEU A 46 4.02 12.87 9.09
N GLY A 47 4.66 12.76 10.26
CA GLY A 47 5.03 11.47 10.84
C GLY A 47 3.82 10.61 11.19
N LEU A 48 2.76 11.23 11.72
CA LEU A 48 1.51 10.54 12.06
C LEU A 48 0.80 10.06 10.79
N VAL A 49 0.66 10.93 9.79
CA VAL A 49 0.08 10.57 8.48
C VAL A 49 0.86 9.43 7.83
N ALA A 50 2.20 9.53 7.79
CA ALA A 50 3.04 8.49 7.19
C ALA A 50 2.92 7.16 7.94
N GLY A 51 2.90 7.19 9.28
CA GLY A 51 2.71 6.00 10.10
C GLY A 51 1.34 5.34 9.87
N THR A 52 0.26 6.12 9.82
CA THR A 52 -1.08 5.61 9.57
C THR A 52 -1.24 5.04 8.17
N VAL A 53 -0.82 5.76 7.12
CA VAL A 53 -0.91 5.30 5.73
C VAL A 53 -0.02 4.07 5.52
N GLY A 54 1.19 4.07 6.07
CA GLY A 54 2.11 2.93 6.02
C GLY A 54 1.53 1.69 6.72
N GLY A 55 1.05 1.85 7.96
CA GLY A 55 0.41 0.77 8.70
C GLY A 55 -0.85 0.22 8.01
N GLY A 56 -1.68 1.10 7.47
CA GLY A 56 -2.87 0.72 6.71
C GLY A 56 -2.52 -0.02 5.41
N ALA A 57 -1.49 0.42 4.68
CA ALA A 57 -1.02 -0.27 3.48
C ALA A 57 -0.48 -1.68 3.79
N LEU A 58 0.28 -1.83 4.88
CA LEU A 58 0.79 -3.13 5.33
C LEU A 58 -0.32 -4.08 5.77
N SER A 59 -1.29 -3.56 6.54
CA SER A 59 -2.46 -4.35 6.97
C SER A 59 -3.32 -4.81 5.79
N ALA A 60 -3.62 -3.91 4.86
CA ALA A 60 -4.40 -4.23 3.67
C ALA A 60 -3.64 -5.17 2.71
N GLY A 61 -2.32 -5.03 2.61
CA GLY A 61 -1.47 -5.93 1.84
C GLY A 61 -1.44 -7.35 2.40
N GLY A 62 -1.44 -7.52 3.73
CA GLY A 62 -1.50 -8.83 4.38
C GLY A 62 -2.87 -9.53 4.27
N ALA A 63 -3.93 -8.78 3.94
CA ALA A 63 -5.28 -9.31 3.78
C ALA A 63 -5.61 -9.78 2.35
N ASN A 64 -4.70 -9.62 1.39
CA ASN A 64 -4.86 -9.96 -0.03
C ASN A 64 -3.98 -11.11 -0.47
#